data_AF-A0A382KEU5-F1
#
_entry.id   AF-A0A382KEU5-F1
#
_cell.length_a   1.000
_cell.length_b   1.000
_cell.length_c   1.000
_cell.angle_alpha   90.00
_cell.angle_beta   90.00
_cell.angle_gamma   90.00
#
_symmetry.space_group_name_H-M   'P 1'
#
loop_
_entity.id
_entity.type
_entity.pdbx_description
1 polymer ?
#
loop_
_entity_poly.entity_id
_entity_poly.type
_entity_poly.pdbx_seq_one_letter_code
_entity_poly.pdbx_strand_id
1 'polypeptide(L)'
;TIREAAIAYGASKWYLLRKVDLPLATPSILAGVNQTVMLSLAMVVVASLIGAKGLGQDVLEALQYANVGQGILAGIAILFVALILDRVVQGKKRV
;
A
#
# COMPACT_ATOMS: atom_id res chain seq x y z
N THR A 1 0.58 23.53 20.70
CA THR A 1 0.15 22.63 19.60
C THR A 1 -1.35 22.32 19.70
N ILE A 2 -2.03 21.89 18.62
CA ILE A 2 -3.49 21.60 18.63
C ILE A 2 -3.86 20.60 19.73
N ARG A 3 -2.98 19.64 19.99
CA ARG A 3 -3.10 18.67 21.07
C ARG A 3 -2.98 19.29 22.47
N GLU A 4 -1.98 20.13 22.70
CA GLU A 4 -1.80 20.84 23.99
C GLU A 4 -2.94 21.84 24.26
N ALA A 5 -3.45 22.51 23.22
CA ALA A 5 -4.62 23.37 23.34
C ALA A 5 -5.86 22.56 23.74
N ALA A 6 -6.11 21.41 23.10
CA ALA A 6 -7.23 20.53 23.46
C ALA A 6 -7.13 19.98 24.90
N ILE A 7 -5.92 19.70 25.39
CA ILE A 7 -5.68 19.32 26.79
C ILE A 7 -6.00 20.48 27.74
N ALA A 8 -5.57 21.71 27.41
CA ALA A 8 -5.85 22.92 28.19
C ALA A 8 -7.35 23.26 28.29
N TYR A 9 -8.14 22.88 27.28
CA TYR A 9 -9.61 22.99 27.27
C TYR A 9 -10.34 21.84 28.01
N GLY A 10 -9.61 20.93 28.68
CA GLY A 10 -10.21 19.87 29.50
C GLY A 10 -10.70 18.64 28.72
N ALA A 11 -10.18 18.39 27.51
CA ALA A 11 -10.57 17.24 26.71
C ALA A 11 -10.19 15.90 27.36
N SER A 12 -11.13 14.96 27.39
CA SER A 12 -10.88 13.56 27.79
C SER A 12 -9.91 12.86 26.81
N LYS A 13 -9.13 11.89 27.30
CA LYS A 13 -8.18 11.09 26.50
C LYS A 13 -8.84 10.46 25.26
N TRP A 14 -10.08 10.01 25.40
CA TRP A 14 -10.85 9.44 24.27
C TRP A 14 -11.28 10.48 23.24
N TYR A 15 -11.56 11.71 23.67
CA TYR A 15 -11.89 12.82 22.78
C TYR A 15 -10.65 13.27 22.00
N LEU A 16 -9.52 13.43 22.69
CA LEU A 16 -8.22 13.74 22.07
C LEU A 16 -7.86 12.71 20.99
N LEU A 17 -7.94 11.42 21.33
CA LEU A 17 -7.53 10.36 20.41
C LEU A 17 -8.38 10.34 19.13
N ARG A 18 -9.71 10.46 19.25
CA ARG A 18 -10.63 10.39 18.10
C ARG A 18 -10.73 11.67 17.29
N LYS A 19 -10.74 12.84 17.95
CA LYS A 19 -11.02 14.13 17.29
C LYS A 19 -9.78 14.95 16.99
N VAL A 20 -8.64 14.64 17.59
CA VAL A 20 -7.39 15.39 17.40
C VAL A 20 -6.32 14.48 16.82
N ASP A 21 -5.93 13.42 17.52
CA ASP A 21 -4.78 12.60 17.12
C ASP A 21 -5.08 11.76 15.85
N LEU A 22 -6.24 11.09 15.76
CA LEU A 22 -6.66 10.31 14.59
C LEU A 22 -6.71 11.13 13.28
N PRO A 23 -7.43 12.28 13.20
CA PRO A 23 -7.48 13.06 11.98
C PRO A 23 -6.11 13.67 11.62
N LEU A 24 -5.31 14.08 12.60
CA LEU A 24 -3.94 14.58 12.35
C LEU A 24 -3.00 13.48 11.86
N ALA A 25 -3.14 12.25 12.34
CA ALA A 25 -2.32 11.10 11.94
C ALA A 25 -2.82 10.42 10.65
N THR A 26 -4.09 10.62 10.26
CA THR A 26 -4.71 10.04 9.06
C THR A 26 -3.84 10.16 7.79
N PRO A 27 -3.28 11.33 7.42
CA PRO A 27 -2.44 11.44 6.22
C PRO A 27 -1.15 10.61 6.30
N SER A 28 -0.61 10.40 7.51
CA SER A 28 0.58 9.57 7.76
C SER A 28 0.23 8.07 7.71
N ILE A 29 -0.89 7.66 8.32
CA ILE A 29 -1.40 6.29 8.25
C ILE A 29 -1.66 5.89 6.79
N LEU A 30 -2.30 6.76 6.00
CA LEU A 30 -2.55 6.50 4.57
C LEU A 30 -1.25 6.38 3.76
N ALA A 31 -0.21 7.14 4.10
CA ALA A 31 1.09 6.98 3.48
C ALA A 31 1.73 5.62 3.82
N GLY A 32 1.62 5.20 5.08
CA GLY A 32 2.06 3.88 5.53
C GLY A 32 1.32 2.73 4.83
N VAL A 33 -0.01 2.83 4.73
CA VAL A 33 -0.82 1.84 4.00
C VAL A 33 -0.38 1.73 2.54
N ASN A 34 -0.12 2.85 1.88
CA ASN A 34 0.37 2.82 0.50
C ASN A 34 1.71 2.08 0.38
N GLN A 35 2.64 2.33 1.30
CA GLN A 35 3.92 1.61 1.34
C GLN A 35 3.73 0.12 1.62
N THR A 36 2.86 -0.27 2.54
CA THR A 36 2.58 -1.69 2.80
C THR A 36 2.01 -2.40 1.57
N VAL A 37 1.12 -1.74 0.83
CA VAL A 37 0.59 -2.29 -0.44
C VAL A 37 1.70 -2.46 -1.47
N MET A 38 2.55 -1.44 -1.65
CA MET A 38 3.68 -1.52 -2.58
C MET A 38 4.67 -2.64 -2.21
N LEU A 39 5.00 -2.80 -0.92
CA LEU A 39 5.86 -3.89 -0.44
C LEU A 39 5.20 -5.26 -0.62
N SER A 40 3.90 -5.35 -0.39
CA SER A 40 3.14 -6.60 -0.57
C SER A 40 3.11 -7.02 -2.03
N LEU A 41 2.98 -6.08 -2.96
CA LEU A 41 3.04 -6.33 -4.40
C LEU A 41 4.42 -6.77 -4.86
N ALA A 42 5.49 -6.21 -4.29
CA ALA A 42 6.85 -6.69 -4.56
C ALA A 42 7.04 -8.16 -4.13
N MET A 43 6.37 -8.59 -3.06
CA MET A 43 6.44 -9.97 -2.55
C MET A 43 5.66 -11.00 -3.38
N VAL A 44 4.82 -10.58 -4.35
CA VAL A 44 4.03 -11.52 -5.17
C VAL A 44 4.90 -12.47 -6.00
N VAL A 45 6.04 -11.99 -6.51
CA VAL A 45 6.99 -12.82 -7.27
C VAL A 45 7.63 -13.86 -6.35
N VAL A 46 8.02 -13.46 -5.14
CA VAL A 46 8.64 -14.36 -4.15
C VAL A 46 7.64 -15.43 -3.69
N ALA A 47 6.38 -15.05 -3.44
CA ALA A 47 5.33 -16.01 -3.07
C ALA A 47 5.14 -17.10 -4.15
N SER A 48 5.35 -16.75 -5.42
CA SER A 48 5.21 -17.68 -6.54
C SER A 48 6.31 -18.75 -6.57
N LEU A 49 7.48 -18.49 -5.97
CA LEU A 49 8.54 -19.50 -5.77
C LEU A 49 8.10 -20.65 -4.86
N ILE A 50 7.15 -20.41 -3.95
CA ILE A 50 6.61 -21.40 -3.00
C ILE A 50 5.34 -22.07 -3.58
N GLY A 51 5.00 -21.78 -4.84
CA GLY A 51 3.84 -22.36 -5.52
C GLY A 51 2.55 -21.57 -5.36
N ALA A 52 2.61 -20.29 -4.93
CA ALA A 52 1.45 -19.42 -5.01
C ALA A 52 1.07 -19.18 -6.48
N LYS A 53 -0.19 -19.43 -6.82
CA LYS A 53 -0.74 -19.17 -8.16
C LYS A 53 -1.02 -17.68 -8.34
N GLY A 54 -0.85 -17.17 -9.57
CA GLY A 54 -1.19 -15.79 -9.93
C GLY A 54 -0.16 -15.15 -10.84
N LEU A 55 -0.19 -13.82 -10.96
CA LEU A 55 0.67 -13.05 -11.87
C LEU A 55 2.18 -13.25 -11.63
N GLY A 56 2.59 -13.59 -10.40
CA GLY A 56 4.00 -13.87 -10.11
C GLY A 56 4.49 -15.22 -10.68
N GLN A 57 3.58 -16.14 -11.01
CA GLN A 57 3.92 -17.40 -11.67
C GLN A 57 4.37 -17.16 -13.11
N ASP A 58 3.68 -16.28 -13.84
CA ASP A 58 4.05 -15.94 -15.22
C ASP A 58 5.43 -15.26 -15.30
N VAL A 59 5.76 -14.45 -14.28
CA VAL A 59 7.10 -13.86 -14.12
C VAL A 59 8.15 -14.94 -13.83
N LEU A 60 7.83 -15.89 -12.94
CA LEU A 60 8.73 -16.99 -12.61
C LEU A 60 8.99 -17.90 -13.81
N GLU A 61 7.95 -18.23 -14.57
CA GLU A 61 8.04 -19.04 -15.79
C GLU A 61 8.90 -18.33 -16.85
N ALA A 62 8.68 -17.02 -17.05
CA ALA A 62 9.51 -16.21 -17.93
C ALA A 62 11.00 -16.22 -17.53
N LEU A 63 11.30 -16.20 -16.23
CA LEU A 63 12.67 -16.31 -15.72
C LEU A 63 13.25 -17.71 -15.94
N GLN A 64 12.47 -18.77 -15.74
CA GLN A 64 12.92 -20.15 -15.93
C GLN A 64 13.23 -20.48 -17.40
N TYR A 65 12.40 -20.00 -18.33
CA TYR A 65 12.57 -20.24 -19.76
C TYR A 65 13.38 -19.15 -20.48
N ALA A 66 13.97 -18.20 -19.74
CA ALA A 66 14.66 -17.03 -20.28
C ALA A 66 13.83 -16.26 -21.33
N ASN A 67 12.51 -16.29 -21.20
CA ASN A 67 11.59 -15.64 -22.13
C ASN A 67 11.31 -14.21 -21.68
N VAL A 68 12.16 -13.30 -22.16
CA VAL A 68 12.09 -11.87 -21.84
C VAL A 68 10.74 -11.26 -22.25
N GLY A 69 10.14 -11.71 -23.36
CA GLY A 69 8.87 -11.18 -23.85
C GLY A 69 7.72 -11.43 -22.87
N GLN A 70 7.59 -12.67 -22.37
CA GLN A 70 6.60 -13.03 -21.36
C GLN A 70 6.87 -12.31 -20.03
N GLY A 71 8.14 -12.17 -19.64
CA GLY A 71 8.53 -11.48 -18.41
C GLY A 71 8.14 -10.00 -18.41
N ILE A 72 8.31 -9.31 -19.54
CA ILE A 72 7.90 -7.91 -19.69
C ILE A 72 6.38 -7.78 -19.63
N LEU A 73 5.64 -8.65 -20.33
CA LEU A 73 4.17 -8.63 -20.32
C LEU A 73 3.62 -8.85 -18.91
N ALA A 74 4.14 -9.85 -18.19
CA ALA A 74 3.76 -10.14 -16.82
C ALA A 74 4.13 -8.99 -15.86
N GLY A 75 5.32 -8.40 -16.02
CA GLY A 75 5.74 -7.22 -15.27
C GLY A 75 4.83 -6.01 -15.47
N ILE A 76 4.45 -5.71 -16.71
CA ILE A 76 3.50 -4.64 -17.04
C ILE A 76 2.13 -4.90 -16.41
N ALA A 77 1.65 -6.15 -16.44
CA ALA A 77 0.38 -6.51 -15.82
C ALA A 77 0.38 -6.24 -14.31
N ILE A 78 1.44 -6.65 -13.59
CA ILE A 78 1.61 -6.35 -12.16
C ILE A 78 1.69 -4.85 -11.92
N LEU A 79 2.37 -4.10 -12.78
CA LEU A 79 2.51 -2.65 -12.68
C LEU A 79 1.17 -1.94 -12.83
N PHE A 80 0.30 -2.39 -13.75
CA PHE A 80 -1.06 -1.88 -13.88
C PHE A 80 -1.89 -2.11 -12.61
N VAL A 81 -1.81 -3.31 -12.02
CA VAL A 81 -2.48 -3.61 -10.76
C VAL A 81 -1.97 -2.70 -9.63
N ALA A 82 -0.66 -2.50 -9.55
CA ALA A 82 -0.04 -1.61 -8.58
C ALA A 82 -0.52 -0.17 -8.73
N LEU A 83 -0.57 0.37 -9.96
CA LEU A 83 -1.04 1.73 -10.23
C LEU A 83 -2.52 1.90 -9.92
N ILE A 84 -3.36 0.90 -10.19
CA ILE A 84 -4.78 0.95 -9.84
C ILE A 84 -4.95 0.96 -8.31
N LEU A 85 -4.23 0.08 -7.60
CA LEU A 85 -4.27 0.03 -6.15
C LEU A 85 -3.76 1.33 -5.51
N ASP A 86 -2.64 1.87 -6.00
CA ASP A 86 -2.10 3.15 -5.57
C ASP A 86 -3.14 4.27 -5.74
N ARG A 87 -3.86 4.29 -6.88
CA ARG A 87 -4.94 5.26 -7.11
C ARG A 87 -6.14 5.07 -6.18
N VAL A 88 -6.52 3.85 -5.84
CA VAL A 88 -7.63 3.59 -4.89
C VAL A 88 -7.23 4.02 -3.47
N VAL A 89 -6.00 3.74 -3.05
CA VAL A 89 -5.48 4.10 -1.73
C VAL A 89 -5.29 5.62 -1.61
N GLN A 90 -4.74 6.27 -2.64
CA GLN A 90 -4.53 7.72 -2.67
C GLN A 90 -5.78 8.52 -3.02
N GLY A 91 -6.79 7.92 -3.67
CA GLY A 91 -8.05 8.59 -4.05
C GLY A 91 -8.84 9.17 -2.88
N LYS A 92 -8.48 8.83 -1.64
CA LYS A 92 -8.99 9.46 -0.40
C LYS A 92 -8.27 10.77 0.00
N LYS A 93 -7.14 11.12 -0.62
CA LYS A 93 -6.46 12.42 -0.49
C LYS A 93 -6.87 13.34 -1.63
N ARG A 94 -8.12 13.79 -1.60
CA ARG A 94 -8.55 14.93 -2.41
C ARG A 94 -9.45 15.82 -1.57
N VAL A 95 -8.86 16.51 -0.59
CA VAL A 95 -8.89 17.98 -0.34
C VAL A 95 -7.73 18.30 0.59
#